data_AF-A0A7S9PYQ3-F1
#
_entry.id   AF-A0A7S9PYQ3-F1
#
_cell.length_a   1.000
_cell.length_b   1.000
_cell.length_c   1.000
_cell.angle_alpha   90.00
_cell.angle_beta   90.00
_cell.angle_gamma   90.00
#
_symmetry.space_group_name_H-M   'P 1'
#
loop_
_entity.id
_entity.type
_entity.pdbx_description
1 polymer ?
#
loop_
_entity_poly.entity_id
_entity_poly.type
_entity_poly.pdbx_seq_one_letter_code
_entity_poly.pdbx_strand_id
1 'polypeptide(L)' 'METLIAHPQNEEQATALKTVMKVLKIDFETEESPYNPEFVKKVVDGVNARKSGKPGQKIDVENMWK' A
#
# COMPACT_ATOMS: atom_id res chain seq x y z
N MET A 1 5.73 -23.80 16.27
CA MET A 1 4.68 -23.65 15.24
C MET A 1 5.10 -22.50 14.34
N GLU A 2 4.80 -22.61 13.05
CA GLU A 2 5.18 -21.62 12.03
C GLU A 2 4.05 -20.61 11.82
N THR A 3 4.40 -19.36 11.49
CA THR A 3 3.43 -18.30 11.17
C THR A 3 3.18 -18.28 9.67
N LEU A 4 1.90 -18.37 9.26
CA LEU A 4 1.51 -18.30 7.86
C LEU A 4 1.02 -16.89 7.53
N ILE A 5 1.68 -16.22 6.59
CA ILE A 5 1.31 -14.89 6.09
C ILE A 5 0.75 -15.04 4.67
N ALA A 6 -0.47 -14.55 4.44
CA ALA A 6 -1.14 -14.61 3.15
C ALA A 6 -1.25 -13.20 2.53
N HIS A 7 -0.93 -13.08 1.24
CA HIS A 7 -0.97 -11.82 0.49
C HIS A 7 -2.05 -11.87 -0.60
N PRO A 8 -3.34 -11.65 -0.25
CA PRO A 8 -4.41 -11.60 -1.25
C PRO A 8 -4.19 -10.44 -2.23
N GLN A 9 -4.47 -10.65 -3.52
CA GLN A 9 -4.26 -9.65 -4.56
C GLN A 9 -5.44 -8.68 -4.73
N ASN A 10 -6.61 -9.02 -4.20
CA ASN A 10 -7.82 -8.21 -4.26
C ASN A 10 -8.72 -8.44 -3.04
N GLU A 11 -9.75 -7.61 -2.90
CA GLU A 11 -10.68 -7.65 -1.75
C GLU A 11 -11.51 -8.94 -1.69
N GLU A 12 -11.85 -9.52 -2.84
CA GLU A 12 -12.60 -10.79 -2.93
C GLU A 12 -11.79 -11.95 -2.35
N GLN A 13 -10.51 -12.07 -2.71
CA GLN A 13 -9.60 -13.07 -2.17
C GLN A 13 -9.42 -12.90 -0.66
N ALA A 14 -9.25 -11.66 -0.19
CA ALA A 14 -9.13 -11.37 1.24
C ALA A 14 -10.40 -11.79 2.00
N THR A 15 -11.58 -11.56 1.43
CA THR A 15 -12.87 -11.91 2.04
C THR A 15 -13.09 -13.42 2.08
N ALA A 16 -12.76 -14.12 1.00
CA ALA A 16 -12.82 -15.57 0.94
C ALA A 16 -11.89 -16.21 2.00
N LEU A 17 -10.66 -15.71 2.12
CA LEU A 17 -9.67 -16.22 3.08
C LEU A 17 -10.13 -16.01 4.53
N LYS A 18 -10.63 -14.82 4.86
CA LYS A 18 -11.21 -14.53 6.19
C LYS A 18 -12.36 -15.48 6.54
N THR A 19 -13.20 -15.81 5.56
CA THR A 19 -14.33 -16.73 5.76
C THR A 19 -13.86 -18.14 6.07
N VAL A 20 -12.90 -18.65 5.29
CA VAL A 20 -12.30 -19.98 5.53
C VAL A 20 -11.65 -20.03 6.92
N MET A 21 -10.87 -19.02 7.30
CA MET A 21 -10.22 -18.95 8.61
C MET A 21 -11.24 -18.95 9.76
N LYS A 22 -12.36 -18.21 9.62
CA LYS A 22 -13.46 -18.23 10.61
C LYS A 22 -14.12 -19.60 10.74
N VAL A 23 -14.38 -20.29 9.63
CA VAL A 23 -14.97 -21.64 9.63
C VAL A 23 -14.04 -22.63 10.36
N LEU A 24 -12.74 -22.47 10.18
CA LEU A 24 -11.70 -23.26 10.85
C LEU A 24 -11.43 -22.82 12.30
N LYS A 25 -12.11 -21.77 12.78
CA LYS A 25 -11.89 -21.17 14.12
C LYS A 25 -10.44 -20.76 14.35
N ILE A 26 -9.78 -20.27 13.31
CA ILE A 26 -8.42 -19.72 13.37
C ILE A 26 -8.55 -18.21 13.60
N ASP A 27 -7.95 -17.72 14.67
CA ASP A 27 -7.81 -16.29 14.90
C ASP A 27 -6.79 -15.70 13.92
N PHE A 28 -7.11 -14.53 13.36
CA PHE A 28 -6.27 -13.86 12.39
C PHE A 28 -6.22 -12.36 12.68
N GLU A 29 -5.10 -11.75 12.32
CA GLU A 29 -4.89 -10.32 12.41
C GLU A 29 -4.84 -9.74 10.99
N THR A 30 -5.42 -8.55 10.83
CA THR A 30 -5.29 -7.78 9.61
C THR A 30 -4.54 -6.51 9.92
N GLU A 31 -3.33 -6.40 9.41
CA GLU A 31 -2.60 -5.14 9.47
C GLU A 31 -3.13 -4.22 8.38
N GLU A 32 -3.59 -3.03 8.78
CA GLU A 32 -3.74 -1.95 7.81
C GLU A 32 -2.35 -1.47 7.36
N SER A 33 -2.28 -0.88 6.17
CA SER A 33 -1.02 -0.33 5.69
C SER A 33 -0.46 0.64 6.74
N PRO A 34 0.82 0.51 7.13
CA PRO A 34 1.42 1.42 8.11
C PRO A 34 1.57 2.84 7.57
N TYR A 35 1.31 3.05 6.28
CA TYR A 35 1.44 4.33 5.61
C TYR A 35 0.10 5.07 5.56
N ASN A 36 0.16 6.36 5.88
CA ASN A 36 -0.98 7.26 5.75
C ASN A 36 -1.54 7.20 4.30
N PRO A 37 -2.85 6.99 4.11
CA PRO A 37 -3.46 6.91 2.78
C PRO A 37 -3.20 8.13 1.89
N GLU A 38 -3.18 9.34 2.45
CA GLU A 38 -2.85 10.56 1.70
C GLU A 38 -1.41 10.57 1.19
N PHE A 39 -0.48 10.00 1.98
CA PHE A 39 0.91 9.85 1.58
C PHE A 39 1.02 8.86 0.42
N VAL A 40 0.37 7.69 0.52
CA VAL A 40 0.36 6.69 -0.56
C VAL A 40 -0.22 7.29 -1.84
N LYS A 41 -1.32 8.04 -1.73
CA LYS A 41 -1.94 8.74 -2.88
C LYS A 41 -0.95 9.69 -3.57
N LYS A 42 -0.25 10.55 -2.82
CA LYS A 42 0.75 11.47 -3.38
C LYS A 42 1.87 10.73 -4.13
N VAL A 43 2.33 9.61 -3.58
CA VAL A 43 3.36 8.78 -4.23
C VAL A 43 2.85 8.18 -5.54
N VAL A 44 1.65 7.59 -5.53
CA VAL A 44 1.01 7.01 -6.72
C VAL A 44 0.80 8.08 -7.81
N ASP A 45 0.31 9.26 -7.43
CA ASP A 45 0.10 10.39 -8.33
C ASP A 45 1.43 10.85 -8.96
N GLY A 46 2.50 10.93 -8.19
CA GLY A 46 3.84 11.24 -8.69
C GLY A 46 4.38 10.20 -9.68
N VAL A 47 4.20 8.91 -9.38
CA VAL A 47 4.57 7.81 -10.29
C VAL A 47 3.79 7.88 -11.59
N ASN A 48 2.48 8.15 -11.52
CA ASN A 48 1.62 8.27 -12.69
C ASN A 48 1.99 9.51 -13.54
N ALA A 49 2.19 10.67 -12.92
CA ALA A 49 2.64 11.88 -13.62
C ALA A 49 3.96 11.65 -14.38
N ARG A 50 4.92 10.95 -13.75
CA ARG A 50 6.18 10.57 -14.39
C ARG A 50 5.97 9.64 -15.58
N LYS A 51 5.13 8.60 -15.42
CA LYS A 51 4.78 7.66 -16.51
C LYS A 51 4.08 8.36 -17.68
N SER A 52 3.25 9.36 -17.39
CA SER A 52 2.57 10.19 -18.40
C SER A 52 3.49 11.24 -19.07
N GLY A 53 4.79 11.27 -18.74
CA GLY A 53 5.75 12.19 -19.33
C GLY A 53 5.64 13.63 -18.83
N LYS A 54 4.89 13.89 -17.74
CA LYS A 54 4.87 15.23 -17.14
C LYS A 54 6.25 15.54 -16.54
N PRO A 55 6.85 16.70 -16.86
CA PRO A 55 8.11 17.08 -16.26
C PRO A 55 7.96 17.19 -14.74
N GLY A 56 8.89 16.59 -14.00
CA GLY A 56 8.93 16.67 -12.54
C GLY A 56 9.23 18.10 -12.07
N GLN A 57 8.92 18.37 -10.81
CA GLN A 57 9.26 19.64 -10.18
C GLN A 57 10.79 19.75 -10.08
N LYS A 58 11.39 20.71 -10.79
CA LYS A 58 12.81 21.03 -10.64
C LYS A 58 12.96 21.91 -9.42
N ILE A 59 13.76 21.46 -8.48
CA ILE A 59 14.09 22.22 -7.28
C ILE A 59 15.51 22.73 -7.43
N ASP A 60 15.68 24.03 -7.24
CA ASP A 60 16.98 24.67 -7.21
C ASP A 60 17.62 24.44 -5.84
N VAL A 61 18.57 23.49 -5.81
CA VAL A 61 19.23 23.03 -4.58
C VAL A 61 19.99 24.17 -3.88
N GLU A 62 20.49 25.15 -4.62
CA GLU A 62 21.26 26.27 -4.06
C GLU A 62 20.38 27.25 -3.27
N ASN A 63 19.09 27.33 -3.62
CA ASN A 63 18.12 28.18 -2.95
C ASN A 63 17.26 27.43 -1.91
N MET A 64 17.45 26.12 -1.71
CA MET A 64 16.70 25.35 -0.71
C MET A 64 17.11 25.63 0.74
N TRP A 65 18.29 26.19 0.96
CA TRP A 65 18.92 26.32 2.29
C TRP A 65 19.17 27.76 2.73
N LYS A 66 18.61 28.74 2.02
CA LYS A 66 18.61 30.16 2.43
C LYS A 66 17.36 30.48 3.23
#